data_AF-A0A9E3YVV7-F1
#
_entry.id   AF-A0A9E3YVV7-F1
#
_cell.length_a   1.000
_cell.length_b   1.000
_cell.length_c   1.000
_cell.angle_alpha   90.00
_cell.angle_beta   90.00
_cell.angle_gamma   90.00
#
_symmetry.space_group_name_H-M   'P 1'
#
loop_
_entity.id
_entity.type
_entity.pdbx_description
1 polymer ?
#
loop_
_entity_poly.entity_id
_entity_poly.type
_entity_poly.pdbx_seq_one_letter_code
_entity_poly.pdbx_strand_id
1 'polypeptide(L)'
;MYETLHYALAPYYLYIKMVHLPAAFLWFFSVTLGYSYYLVPVMQAWRRDSSDPGLTLMRNWVFERFDQGVVIEHVAYPLVMISGILLFIAGGWGPEAGWLMLKLVIVVVVTLPMEGVDYYISHLNGNKRHLRDKNGEPDWEVYETALHRHWWFFLITTPMVAFMLVTVIYLAITKPF
;
A
#
# COMPACT_ATOMS: atom_id res chain seq x y z
N MET A 1 26.18 -20.14 4.85
CA MET A 1 25.14 -19.39 5.61
C MET A 1 23.78 -19.45 4.93
N TYR A 2 23.68 -19.15 3.63
CA TYR A 2 22.41 -19.25 2.88
C TYR A 2 21.81 -20.66 2.90
N GLU A 3 22.58 -21.70 2.57
CA GLU A 3 22.09 -23.10 2.60
C GLU A 3 21.59 -23.52 3.99
N THR A 4 22.30 -23.15 5.05
CA THR A 4 21.89 -23.42 6.44
C THR A 4 20.53 -22.78 6.76
N LEU A 5 20.31 -21.54 6.33
CA LEU A 5 19.03 -20.84 6.51
C LEU A 5 17.93 -21.46 5.65
N HIS A 6 18.23 -21.85 4.41
CA HIS A 6 17.29 -22.55 3.54
C HIS A 6 16.80 -23.84 4.20
N TYR A 7 17.70 -24.73 4.63
CA TYR A 7 17.31 -25.99 5.27
C TYR A 7 16.54 -25.78 6.58
N ALA A 8 16.87 -24.74 7.34
CA ALA A 8 16.14 -24.40 8.56
C ALA A 8 14.71 -23.88 8.29
N LEU A 9 14.51 -23.14 7.20
CA LEU A 9 13.23 -22.51 6.87
C LEU A 9 12.34 -23.34 5.93
N ALA A 10 12.91 -24.25 5.14
CA ALA A 10 12.18 -25.07 4.17
C ALA A 10 10.97 -25.82 4.78
N PRO A 11 11.06 -26.43 5.99
CA PRO A 11 9.90 -27.08 6.62
C PRO A 11 8.74 -26.12 6.92
N TYR A 12 9.02 -24.82 7.06
CA TYR A 12 8.03 -23.80 7.37
C TYR A 12 7.47 -23.08 6.14
N TYR A 13 7.88 -23.45 4.93
CA TYR A 13 7.54 -22.76 3.69
C TYR A 13 6.04 -22.49 3.55
N LEU A 14 5.19 -23.49 3.80
CA LEU A 14 3.73 -23.34 3.70
C LEU A 14 3.14 -22.43 4.79
N TYR A 15 3.69 -22.45 6.01
CA TYR A 15 3.26 -21.56 7.09
C TYR A 15 3.64 -20.11 6.79
N ILE A 16 4.85 -19.88 6.28
CA ILE A 16 5.28 -18.54 5.84
C ILE A 16 4.38 -18.06 4.71
N LYS A 17 4.05 -18.94 3.74
CA LYS A 17 3.13 -18.63 2.64
C LYS A 17 1.72 -18.30 3.13
N MET A 18 1.26 -18.99 4.17
CA MET A 18 -0.03 -18.73 4.80
C MET A 18 -0.10 -17.37 5.50
N VAL A 19 1.03 -16.82 5.96
CA VAL A 19 1.09 -15.43 6.45
C VAL A 19 1.20 -14.45 5.27
N HIS A 20 2.05 -14.76 4.30
CA HIS A 20 2.37 -13.89 3.17
C HIS A 20 1.14 -13.56 2.32
N LEU A 21 0.34 -14.57 1.93
CA LEU A 21 -0.77 -14.35 1.01
C LEU A 21 -1.87 -13.45 1.61
N PRO A 22 -2.41 -13.71 2.81
CA PRO A 22 -3.37 -12.80 3.44
C PRO A 22 -2.81 -11.40 3.67
N ALA A 23 -1.55 -11.27 4.08
CA ALA A 23 -0.92 -9.96 4.23
C ALA A 23 -0.87 -9.20 2.88
N ALA A 24 -0.49 -9.87 1.79
CA ALA A 24 -0.48 -9.28 0.46
C ALA A 24 -1.88 -8.84 0.00
N PHE A 25 -2.90 -9.64 0.30
CA PHE A 25 -4.29 -9.29 0.00
C PHE A 25 -4.80 -8.13 0.84
N LEU A 26 -4.49 -8.09 2.14
CA LEU A 26 -4.86 -6.99 3.04
C LEU A 26 -4.22 -5.67 2.59
N TRP A 27 -2.92 -5.70 2.31
CA TRP A 27 -2.18 -4.57 1.77
C TRP A 27 -2.86 -4.04 0.50
N PHE A 28 -3.07 -4.91 -0.49
CA PHE A 28 -3.61 -4.50 -1.77
C PHE A 28 -5.06 -4.00 -1.74
N PHE A 29 -5.96 -4.80 -1.16
CA PHE A 29 -7.40 -4.54 -1.28
C PHE A 29 -7.83 -3.36 -0.42
N SER A 30 -7.16 -3.12 0.70
CA SER A 30 -7.50 -1.99 1.58
C SER A 30 -7.40 -0.65 0.82
N VAL A 31 -6.31 -0.42 0.08
CA VAL A 31 -6.16 0.79 -0.74
C VAL A 31 -7.01 0.76 -1.99
N THR A 32 -6.93 -0.32 -2.77
CA THR A 32 -7.55 -0.33 -4.10
C THR A 32 -9.07 -0.15 -4.00
N LEU A 33 -9.70 -0.82 -3.03
CA LEU A 33 -11.14 -0.69 -2.80
C LEU A 33 -11.49 0.66 -2.16
N GLY A 34 -10.73 1.09 -1.15
CA GLY A 34 -10.93 2.37 -0.48
C GLY A 34 -10.82 3.55 -1.45
N TYR A 35 -9.79 3.54 -2.31
CA TYR A 35 -9.59 4.53 -3.35
C TYR A 35 -10.74 4.52 -4.38
N SER A 36 -11.03 3.36 -4.97
CA SER A 36 -11.94 3.27 -6.12
C SER A 36 -13.39 3.54 -5.75
N TYR A 37 -13.82 3.08 -4.56
CA TYR A 37 -15.23 3.11 -4.17
C TYR A 37 -15.55 4.16 -3.10
N TYR A 38 -14.56 4.79 -2.49
CA TYR A 38 -14.79 5.87 -1.52
C TYR A 38 -14.10 7.18 -1.91
N LEU A 39 -12.78 7.20 -2.10
CA LEU A 39 -12.05 8.45 -2.38
C LEU A 39 -12.41 9.05 -3.75
N VAL A 40 -12.42 8.24 -4.82
CA VAL A 40 -12.74 8.70 -6.17
C VAL A 40 -14.15 9.30 -6.24
N PRO A 41 -15.22 8.63 -5.75
CA PRO A 41 -16.56 9.21 -5.77
C PRO A 41 -16.70 10.53 -5.03
N VAL A 42 -16.14 10.67 -3.81
CA VAL A 42 -16.25 11.93 -3.06
C VAL A 42 -15.46 13.06 -3.71
N MET A 43 -14.30 12.75 -4.29
CA MET A 43 -13.51 13.74 -5.04
C MET A 43 -14.20 14.18 -6.32
N GLN A 44 -14.84 13.26 -7.04
CA GLN A 44 -15.63 13.61 -8.23
C GLN A 44 -16.85 14.46 -7.88
N ALA A 45 -17.57 14.12 -6.81
CA ALA A 45 -18.71 14.88 -6.34
C ALA A 45 -18.29 16.31 -5.95
N TRP A 46 -17.27 16.44 -5.09
CA TRP A 46 -16.73 17.73 -4.66
C TRP A 46 -16.20 18.58 -5.82
N ARG A 47 -15.58 17.97 -6.85
CA ARG A 47 -15.11 18.72 -8.04
C ARG A 47 -16.25 19.24 -8.91
N ARG A 48 -17.43 18.61 -8.89
CA ARG A 48 -18.61 19.06 -9.66
C ARG A 48 -19.24 20.28 -9.02
N ASP A 49 -19.22 20.35 -7.70
CA ASP A 49 -19.67 21.51 -6.93
C ASP A 49 -18.85 21.66 -5.65
N SER A 50 -17.77 22.45 -5.73
CA SER A 50 -16.91 22.72 -4.58
C SER A 50 -17.46 23.82 -3.67
N SER A 51 -18.56 24.48 -4.07
CA SER A 51 -19.20 25.52 -3.28
C SER A 51 -20.17 24.94 -2.25
N ASP A 52 -20.60 23.70 -2.44
CA ASP A 52 -21.42 22.97 -1.47
C ASP A 52 -20.60 22.58 -0.21
N PRO A 53 -20.93 23.14 0.97
CA PRO A 53 -20.23 22.82 2.21
C PRO A 53 -20.44 21.35 2.65
N GLY A 54 -21.56 20.73 2.28
CA GLY A 54 -21.85 19.33 2.56
C GLY A 54 -20.91 18.38 1.81
N LEU A 55 -20.61 18.67 0.54
CA LEU A 55 -19.65 17.88 -0.25
C LEU A 55 -18.22 18.01 0.29
N THR A 56 -17.83 19.21 0.74
CA THR A 56 -16.54 19.44 1.39
C THR A 56 -16.42 18.66 2.70
N LEU A 57 -17.46 18.70 3.53
CA LEU A 57 -17.51 17.93 4.79
C LEU A 57 -17.41 16.42 4.54
N MET A 58 -18.17 15.91 3.58
CA MET A 58 -18.15 14.48 3.22
C MET A 58 -16.77 14.04 2.72
N ARG A 59 -16.17 14.81 1.81
CA ARG A 59 -14.80 14.56 1.31
C ARG A 59 -13.82 14.48 2.48
N ASN A 60 -13.83 15.46 3.37
CA ASN A 60 -12.91 15.51 4.52
C ASN A 60 -13.11 14.32 5.44
N TRP A 61 -14.36 13.99 5.76
CA TRP A 61 -14.70 12.84 6.59
C TRP A 61 -14.22 11.53 5.97
N VAL A 62 -14.46 11.31 4.68
CA VAL A 62 -14.03 10.09 3.97
C VAL A 62 -12.51 9.98 3.93
N PHE A 63 -11.79 11.06 3.64
CA PHE A 63 -10.32 11.06 3.67
C PHE A 63 -9.76 10.77 5.08
N GLU A 64 -10.35 11.34 6.13
CA GLU A 64 -9.92 11.06 7.51
C GLU A 64 -10.23 9.61 7.92
N ARG A 65 -11.32 9.00 7.45
CA ARG A 65 -11.62 7.58 7.66
C ARG A 65 -10.67 6.68 6.88
N PHE A 66 -10.35 7.05 5.64
CA PHE A 66 -9.38 6.33 4.83
C PHE A 66 -8.00 6.31 5.50
N ASP A 67 -7.53 7.45 6.02
CA ASP A 67 -6.26 7.55 6.76
C ASP A 67 -6.21 6.62 7.99
N GLN A 68 -7.36 6.39 8.64
CA GLN A 68 -7.44 5.43 9.74
C GLN A 68 -7.36 3.98 9.24
N GLY A 69 -7.94 3.70 8.07
CA GLY A 69 -7.90 2.39 7.41
C GLY A 69 -6.50 2.02 6.89
N VAL A 70 -5.72 3.02 6.44
CA VAL A 70 -4.35 2.83 5.90
C VAL A 70 -3.40 2.19 6.91
N VAL A 71 -3.70 2.26 8.21
CA VAL A 71 -2.94 1.54 9.25
C VAL A 71 -2.93 0.03 9.00
N ILE A 72 -4.03 -0.54 8.49
CA ILE A 72 -4.11 -1.98 8.19
C ILE A 72 -3.12 -2.34 7.09
N GLU A 73 -3.08 -1.54 6.04
CA GLU A 73 -2.12 -1.67 4.94
C GLU A 73 -0.67 -1.56 5.45
N HIS A 74 -0.37 -0.52 6.23
CA HIS A 74 0.96 -0.26 6.78
C HIS A 74 1.38 -1.23 7.89
N VAL A 75 0.49 -2.10 8.36
CA VAL A 75 0.88 -3.29 9.14
C VAL A 75 1.06 -4.50 8.23
N ALA A 76 0.25 -4.62 7.18
CA ALA A 76 0.31 -5.71 6.24
C ALA A 76 1.58 -5.68 5.35
N TYR A 77 2.00 -4.51 4.86
CA TYR A 77 3.16 -4.40 3.97
C TYR A 77 4.47 -4.92 4.60
N PRO A 78 4.84 -4.56 5.84
CA PRO A 78 6.02 -5.13 6.49
C PRO A 78 5.94 -6.66 6.61
N LEU A 79 4.75 -7.21 6.88
CA LEU A 79 4.55 -8.66 6.90
C LEU A 79 4.79 -9.27 5.53
N VAL A 80 4.32 -8.64 4.43
CA VAL A 80 4.61 -9.06 3.06
C VAL A 80 6.10 -9.07 2.78
N MET A 81 6.81 -8.01 3.17
CA MET A 81 8.26 -7.88 2.94
C MET A 81 9.06 -8.95 3.69
N ILE A 82 8.81 -9.10 4.99
CA ILE A 82 9.50 -10.09 5.83
C ILE A 82 9.18 -11.49 5.33
N SER A 83 7.91 -11.84 5.16
CA SER A 83 7.52 -13.17 4.70
C SER A 83 7.96 -13.46 3.26
N GLY A 84 8.07 -12.44 2.40
CA GLY A 84 8.60 -12.57 1.04
C GLY A 84 10.09 -12.93 1.03
N ILE A 85 10.90 -12.28 1.87
CA ILE A 85 12.31 -12.64 2.06
C ILE A 85 12.44 -14.06 2.62
N LEU A 86 11.61 -14.40 3.61
CA LEU A 86 11.62 -15.75 4.18
C LEU A 86 11.21 -16.81 3.15
N LEU A 87 10.24 -16.53 2.28
CA LEU A 87 9.85 -17.43 1.18
C LEU A 87 10.94 -17.58 0.13
N PHE A 88 11.67 -16.50 -0.18
CA PHE A 88 12.82 -16.56 -1.07
C PHE A 88 13.86 -17.56 -0.56
N ILE A 89 14.23 -17.44 0.72
CA ILE A 89 15.21 -18.31 1.36
C ILE A 89 14.66 -19.74 1.51
N ALA A 90 13.43 -19.90 2.02
CA ALA A 90 12.81 -21.21 2.22
C ALA A 90 12.58 -21.97 0.91
N GLY A 91 12.31 -21.25 -0.19
CA GLY A 91 12.15 -21.82 -1.53
C GLY A 91 13.47 -22.22 -2.19
N GLY A 92 14.61 -21.76 -1.65
CA GLY A 92 15.94 -22.06 -2.20
C GLY A 92 16.17 -21.42 -3.57
N TRP A 93 15.41 -20.38 -3.93
CA TRP A 93 15.47 -19.76 -5.25
C TRP A 93 16.68 -18.84 -5.37
N GLY A 94 17.32 -18.85 -6.53
CA GLY A 94 18.36 -17.90 -6.90
C GLY A 94 17.95 -16.99 -8.07
N PRO A 95 18.90 -16.18 -8.56
CA PRO A 95 18.67 -15.25 -9.68
C PRO A 95 18.25 -15.91 -10.99
N GLU A 96 18.51 -17.21 -11.16
CA GLU A 96 18.06 -18.02 -12.29
C GLU A 96 16.53 -18.10 -12.40
N ALA A 97 15.80 -17.87 -11.31
CA ALA A 97 14.35 -17.75 -11.31
C ALA A 97 13.92 -16.39 -11.87
N GLY A 98 13.94 -16.23 -13.21
CA GLY A 98 13.64 -14.95 -13.87
C GLY A 98 12.29 -14.33 -13.49
N TRP A 99 11.25 -15.16 -13.26
CA TRP A 99 9.94 -14.68 -12.78
C TRP A 99 10.03 -14.05 -11.37
N LEU A 100 10.90 -14.56 -10.52
CA LEU A 100 11.13 -14.08 -9.16
C LEU A 100 11.96 -12.80 -9.20
N MET A 101 12.97 -12.74 -10.06
CA MET A 101 13.76 -11.53 -10.27
C MET A 101 12.89 -10.38 -10.76
N LEU A 102 11.98 -10.63 -11.71
CA LEU A 102 11.03 -9.61 -12.15
C LEU A 102 10.14 -9.12 -11.00
N LYS A 103 9.65 -10.03 -10.15
CA LYS A 103 8.89 -9.64 -8.95
C LYS A 103 9.70 -8.79 -7.98
N LEU A 104 10.94 -9.17 -7.71
CA LEU A 104 11.82 -8.43 -6.81
C LEU A 104 12.14 -7.04 -7.36
N VAL A 105 12.32 -6.90 -8.68
CA VAL A 105 12.48 -5.58 -9.32
C VAL A 105 11.24 -4.72 -9.11
N ILE A 106 10.04 -5.26 -9.35
CA ILE A 106 8.78 -4.54 -9.09
C ILE A 106 8.71 -4.08 -7.61
N VAL A 107 9.05 -4.97 -6.68
CA VAL A 107 9.02 -4.66 -5.24
C VAL A 107 10.03 -3.57 -4.88
N VAL A 108 11.29 -3.71 -5.28
CA VAL A 108 12.36 -2.81 -4.86
C VAL A 108 12.28 -1.45 -5.57
N VAL A 109 11.93 -1.43 -6.85
CA VAL A 109 11.93 -0.20 -7.67
C VAL A 109 10.61 0.56 -7.54
N VAL A 110 9.49 -0.14 -7.35
CA VAL A 110 8.17 0.49 -7.36
C VAL A 110 7.53 0.48 -5.98
N THR A 111 7.28 -0.71 -5.40
CA THR A 111 6.48 -0.76 -4.17
C THR A 111 7.21 -0.13 -3.00
N LEU A 112 8.50 -0.40 -2.81
CA LEU A 112 9.26 0.08 -1.66
C LEU A 112 9.39 1.62 -1.63
N PRO A 113 9.73 2.33 -2.73
CA PRO A 113 9.72 3.79 -2.74
C PRO A 113 8.31 4.38 -2.59
N MET A 114 7.31 3.77 -3.23
CA MET A 114 5.92 4.21 -3.14
C MET A 114 5.40 4.14 -1.71
N GLU A 115 5.58 3.00 -1.05
CA GLU A 115 5.23 2.79 0.37
C GLU A 115 6.02 3.72 1.27
N GLY A 116 7.31 3.94 1.00
CA GLY A 116 8.10 4.92 1.75
C GLY A 116 7.49 6.33 1.73
N VAL A 117 6.96 6.74 0.57
CA VAL A 117 6.23 8.00 0.45
C VAL A 117 4.88 7.95 1.18
N ASP A 118 4.13 6.85 1.05
CA ASP A 118 2.83 6.70 1.73
C ASP A 118 2.98 6.78 3.26
N TYR A 119 3.88 6.00 3.84
CA TYR A 119 4.21 6.07 5.27
C TYR A 119 4.58 7.49 5.71
N TYR A 120 5.34 8.21 4.88
CA TYR A 120 5.72 9.58 5.19
C TYR A 120 4.51 10.51 5.24
N ILE A 121 3.64 10.49 4.23
CA ILE A 121 2.46 11.38 4.15
C ILE A 121 1.32 10.97 5.09
N SER A 122 1.26 9.70 5.48
CA SER A 122 0.20 9.13 6.31
C SER A 122 0.54 9.11 7.80
N HIS A 123 1.82 8.95 8.15
CA HIS A 123 2.25 8.75 9.54
C HIS A 123 3.36 9.69 9.99
N LEU A 124 4.50 9.71 9.30
CA LEU A 124 5.70 10.41 9.81
C LEU A 124 5.56 11.93 9.81
N ASN A 125 4.93 12.48 8.77
CA ASN A 125 4.61 13.91 8.72
C ASN A 125 3.34 14.25 9.53
N GLY A 126 2.63 13.23 10.04
CA GLY A 126 1.31 13.35 10.65
C GLY A 126 0.18 13.32 9.62
N ASN A 127 -0.95 12.71 9.98
CA ASN A 127 -2.13 12.67 9.11
C ASN A 127 -2.75 14.07 8.94
N LYS A 128 -3.65 14.21 7.97
CA LYS A 128 -4.24 15.50 7.58
C LYS A 128 -4.87 16.24 8.76
N ARG A 129 -5.56 15.51 9.63
CA ARG A 129 -6.17 16.05 10.85
C ARG A 129 -5.13 16.54 11.85
N HIS A 130 -4.07 15.76 12.08
CA HIS A 130 -2.97 16.17 12.95
C HIS A 130 -2.31 17.44 12.44
N LEU A 131 -2.07 17.54 11.13
CA LEU A 131 -1.49 18.73 10.51
C LEU A 131 -2.36 19.97 10.69
N ARG A 132 -3.69 19.83 10.51
CA ARG A 132 -4.68 20.91 10.76
C ARG A 132 -4.64 21.41 12.20
N ASP A 133 -4.60 20.49 13.16
CA ASP A 133 -4.80 20.82 14.59
C ASP A 133 -3.47 21.10 15.34
N LYS A 134 -2.32 21.00 14.66
CA LYS A 134 -0.97 21.00 15.27
C LYS A 134 -0.66 22.23 16.14
N ASN A 135 -1.16 23.40 15.76
CA ASN A 135 -0.82 24.68 16.38
C ASN A 135 -1.91 25.21 17.33
N GLY A 136 -2.87 24.36 17.72
CA GLY A 136 -3.95 24.71 18.66
C GLY A 136 -5.19 25.33 18.00
N GLU A 137 -5.04 25.98 16.84
CA GLU A 137 -6.15 26.43 15.98
C GLU A 137 -6.18 25.62 14.67
N PRO A 138 -7.37 25.27 14.14
CA PRO A 138 -7.48 24.52 12.89
C PRO A 138 -6.97 25.32 11.67
N ASP A 139 -5.87 24.87 11.09
CA ASP A 139 -5.32 25.38 9.83
C ASP A 139 -5.88 24.59 8.63
N TRP A 140 -6.92 25.13 8.01
CA TRP A 140 -7.58 24.50 6.87
C TRP A 140 -6.76 24.60 5.57
N GLU A 141 -5.85 25.57 5.44
CA GLU A 141 -5.01 25.69 4.24
C GLU A 141 -3.97 24.55 4.20
N VAL A 142 -3.36 24.26 5.35
CA VAL A 142 -2.47 23.10 5.52
C VAL A 142 -3.23 21.80 5.28
N TYR A 143 -4.47 21.69 5.78
CA TYR A 143 -5.31 20.52 5.55
C TYR A 143 -5.57 20.30 4.05
N GLU A 144 -6.01 21.32 3.32
CA GLU A 144 -6.26 21.22 1.86
C GLU A 144 -5.01 20.84 1.09
N THR A 145 -3.87 21.45 1.43
CA THR A 145 -2.59 21.14 0.79
C THR A 145 -2.20 19.68 1.00
N ALA A 146 -2.32 19.18 2.23
CA ALA A 146 -2.04 17.79 2.56
C ALA A 146 -3.03 16.82 1.88
N LEU A 147 -4.32 17.17 1.82
CA LEU A 147 -5.35 16.41 1.11
C LEU A 147 -5.05 16.31 -0.38
N HIS A 148 -4.75 17.43 -1.04
CA HIS A 148 -4.45 17.43 -2.45
C HIS A 148 -3.17 16.68 -2.79
N ARG A 149 -2.11 16.82 -1.99
CA ARG A 149 -0.87 16.05 -2.15
C ARG A 149 -1.14 14.55 -2.08
N HIS A 150 -1.91 14.12 -1.08
CA HIS A 150 -2.24 12.71 -0.89
C HIS A 150 -3.16 12.19 -2.00
N TRP A 151 -4.12 13.01 -2.44
CA TRP A 151 -4.96 12.68 -3.59
C TRP A 151 -4.16 12.49 -4.88
N TRP A 152 -3.20 13.37 -5.16
CA TRP A 152 -2.30 13.24 -6.32
C TRP A 152 -1.45 11.98 -6.25
N PHE A 153 -0.96 11.63 -5.07
CA PHE A 153 -0.27 10.37 -4.84
C PHE A 153 -1.17 9.19 -5.26
N PHE A 154 -2.38 9.08 -4.73
CA PHE A 154 -3.29 7.97 -5.07
C PHE A 154 -3.67 7.91 -6.56
N LEU A 155 -3.92 9.05 -7.19
CA LEU A 155 -4.23 9.11 -8.62
C LEU A 155 -3.15 8.45 -9.48
N ILE A 156 -1.88 8.57 -9.09
CA ILE A 156 -0.74 8.03 -9.81
C ILE A 156 -0.50 6.58 -9.39
N THR A 157 -0.43 6.32 -8.08
CA THR A 157 0.07 5.06 -7.55
C THR A 157 -0.98 3.95 -7.56
N THR A 158 -2.24 4.23 -7.23
CA THR A 158 -3.24 3.18 -7.09
C THR A 158 -3.54 2.42 -8.40
N PRO A 159 -3.67 3.07 -9.58
CA PRO A 159 -3.81 2.36 -10.85
C PRO A 159 -2.58 1.50 -11.18
N MET A 160 -1.37 2.00 -10.87
CA MET A 160 -0.14 1.22 -11.05
C MET A 160 -0.15 -0.01 -10.16
N VAL A 161 -0.51 0.12 -8.88
CA VAL A 161 -0.62 -0.99 -7.91
C VAL A 161 -1.64 -2.03 -8.37
N ALA A 162 -2.82 -1.59 -8.85
CA ALA A 162 -3.84 -2.46 -9.42
C ALA A 162 -3.29 -3.34 -10.55
N PHE A 163 -2.56 -2.73 -11.50
CA PHE A 163 -1.96 -3.46 -12.62
C PHE A 163 -0.80 -4.38 -12.18
N MET A 164 0.08 -3.87 -11.31
CA MET A 164 1.22 -4.63 -10.79
C MET A 164 0.76 -5.87 -10.03
N LEU A 165 -0.30 -5.78 -9.22
CA LEU A 165 -0.76 -6.97 -8.49
C LEU A 165 -1.25 -8.05 -9.44
N VAL A 166 -2.06 -7.71 -10.46
CA VAL A 166 -2.51 -8.69 -11.46
C VAL A 166 -1.30 -9.38 -12.08
N THR A 167 -0.24 -8.63 -12.37
CA THR A 167 1.03 -9.17 -12.87
C THR A 167 1.73 -10.08 -11.85
N VAL A 168 1.83 -9.67 -10.59
CA VAL A 168 2.50 -10.46 -9.53
C VAL A 168 1.73 -11.75 -9.22
N ILE A 169 0.39 -11.70 -9.20
CA ILE A 169 -0.49 -12.87 -9.04
C ILE A 169 -0.35 -13.79 -10.24
N TYR A 170 -0.40 -13.25 -11.46
CA TYR A 170 -0.17 -14.03 -12.67
C TYR A 170 1.16 -14.76 -12.60
N LEU A 171 2.26 -14.04 -12.36
CA LEU A 171 3.60 -14.61 -12.16
C LEU A 171 3.68 -15.52 -10.92
N ALA A 172 2.71 -15.52 -10.01
CA ALA A 172 2.66 -16.45 -8.88
C ALA A 172 2.03 -17.79 -9.26
N ILE A 173 1.06 -17.75 -10.18
CA ILE A 173 0.31 -18.90 -10.68
C ILE A 173 1.05 -19.56 -11.84
N THR A 174 1.60 -18.78 -12.77
CA THR A 174 2.19 -19.27 -14.02
C THR A 174 3.67 -19.58 -13.94
N LYS A 175 4.24 -19.60 -12.72
CA LYS A 175 5.64 -19.96 -12.49
C LYS A 175 5.96 -21.27 -13.23
N PRO A 176 6.94 -21.32 -14.15
CA PRO A 176 7.47 -22.60 -14.59
C PRO A 176 8.12 -23.26 -13.36
N PHE A 177 7.87 -24.56 -13.18
CA PHE A 177 8.48 -25.35 -12.10
C PHE A 177 10.00 -25.25 -12.15
#